data_AF-A0A9E7BAH6-F1
#
_entry.id   AF-A0A9E7BAH6-F1
#
_cell.length_a   1.000
_cell.length_b   1.000
_cell.length_c   1.000
_cell.angle_alpha   90.00
_cell.angle_beta   90.00
_cell.angle_gamma   90.00
#
_symmetry.space_group_name_H-M   'P 1'
#
loop_
_entity.id
_entity.type
_entity.pdbx_description
1 polymer ?
#
loop_
_entity_poly.entity_id
_entity_poly.type
_entity_poly.pdbx_seq_one_letter_code
_entity_poly.pdbx_strand_id
1 'polypeptide(L)' 'MSAPAPIWHPSPNHGPRRDGLRPTLIVLHYTAMESAEAALDRLCDPASEVSAHYLI' A
#
# COMPACT_ATOMS: atom_id res chain seq x y z
N MET A 1 20.32 -14.61 8.61
CA MET A 1 19.55 -14.59 7.34
C MET A 1 19.19 -13.14 7.07
N SER A 2 19.53 -12.59 5.91
CA SER A 2 19.09 -11.23 5.54
C SER A 2 17.62 -11.28 5.19
N ALA A 3 16.81 -10.37 5.74
CA ALA A 3 15.44 -10.20 5.29
C ALA A 3 15.43 -9.78 3.81
N PRO A 4 14.47 -10.23 3.01
CA PRO A 4 14.31 -9.75 1.64
C PRO A 4 14.02 -8.25 1.65
N ALA A 5 14.61 -7.53 0.70
CA ALA A 5 14.30 -6.11 0.50
C ALA A 5 12.89 -5.96 -0.11
N PRO A 6 12.13 -4.92 0.24
CA PRO A 6 10.85 -4.65 -0.40
C PRO A 6 11.06 -4.28 -1.88
N ILE A 7 10.15 -4.74 -2.73
CA ILE A 7 10.08 -4.34 -4.13
C ILE A 7 9.26 -3.05 -4.23
N TRP A 8 9.81 -2.03 -4.89
CA TRP A 8 9.17 -0.72 -4.98
C TRP A 8 8.12 -0.66 -6.10
N HIS A 9 6.89 -0.36 -5.71
CA HIS A 9 5.76 -0.08 -6.62
C HIS A 9 5.02 1.20 -6.18
N PRO A 10 5.45 2.38 -6.65
CA PRO A 10 4.87 3.64 -6.21
C PRO A 10 3.46 3.84 -6.79
N SER A 11 2.44 3.85 -5.92
CA SER A 11 1.08 4.25 -6.26
C SER A 11 0.96 5.78 -6.29
N PRO A 12 0.18 6.38 -7.21
CA PRO A 12 -0.15 7.80 -7.16
C PRO A 12 -1.20 8.13 -6.08
N ASN A 13 -1.86 7.12 -5.50
CA ASN A 13 -3.02 7.29 -4.60
C ASN A 13 -2.60 7.57 -3.16
N HIS A 14 -1.90 8.70 -2.95
CA HIS A 14 -1.58 9.18 -1.61
C HIS A 14 -1.59 10.71 -1.54
N GLY A 15 -1.74 11.23 -0.33
CA GLY A 15 -1.67 12.65 -0.04
C GLY A 15 -0.95 12.92 1.26
N PRO A 16 -0.75 14.20 1.62
CA PRO A 16 -0.14 14.56 2.89
C PRO A 16 -1.03 14.11 4.05
N ARG A 17 -0.40 13.68 5.16
CA ARG A 17 -1.11 13.48 6.42
C ARG A 17 -1.56 14.84 6.97
N ARG A 18 -2.75 14.90 7.56
CA ARG A 18 -3.29 16.10 8.22
C ARG A 18 -2.24 16.67 9.17
N ASP A 19 -1.98 17.97 9.06
CA ASP A 19 -1.02 18.73 9.88
C ASP A 19 0.40 18.12 9.94
N GLY A 20 0.79 17.31 8.95
CA GLY A 20 2.10 16.64 8.94
C GLY A 20 2.29 15.58 10.04
N LEU A 21 1.19 15.04 10.58
CA LEU A 21 1.23 14.07 11.67
C LEU A 21 2.04 12.81 11.31
N ARG A 22 2.76 12.28 12.30
CA ARG A 22 3.50 11.01 12.18
C ARG A 22 2.57 9.81 12.45
N PRO A 23 2.75 8.68 11.74
CA PRO A 23 2.01 7.45 12.04
C PRO A 23 2.35 6.92 13.45
N THR A 24 1.35 6.45 14.19
CA THR A 24 1.50 5.82 15.52
C THR A 24 0.84 4.44 15.62
N LEU A 25 0.17 4.00 14.56
CA LEU A 25 -0.57 2.75 14.49
C LEU A 25 -0.18 1.98 13.23
N ILE A 26 -0.15 0.65 13.35
CA ILE A 26 -0.13 -0.28 12.22
C ILE A 26 -1.55 -0.82 12.06
N VAL A 27 -2.09 -0.75 10.84
CA VAL A 27 -3.37 -1.34 10.50
C VAL A 27 -3.12 -2.50 9.56
N LEU A 28 -3.67 -3.67 9.88
CA LEU A 28 -3.57 -4.86 9.06
C LEU A 28 -4.89 -5.05 8.30
N HIS A 29 -4.81 -5.11 6.98
CA HIS A 29 -5.95 -5.33 6.10
C HIS A 29 -5.76 -6.63 5.31
N TYR A 30 -6.86 -7.35 5.12
CA TYR A 30 -6.95 -8.41 4.13
C TYR A 30 -7.62 -7.84 2.87
N THR A 31 -6.99 -8.01 1.72
CA THR A 31 -7.44 -7.40 0.45
C THR A 31 -8.74 -8.00 -0.07
N ALA A 32 -9.04 -9.25 0.29
CA ALA A 32 -10.15 -10.03 -0.29
C ALA A 32 -10.11 -10.10 -1.83
N MET A 33 -8.92 -10.01 -2.41
CA MET A 33 -8.69 -10.12 -3.86
C MET A 33 -8.18 -11.52 -4.22
N GLU A 34 -8.36 -11.89 -5.49
CA GLU A 34 -8.04 -13.23 -6.00
C GLU A 34 -6.54 -13.57 -5.90
N SER A 35 -5.66 -12.59 -6.09
CA SER A 35 -4.22 -12.75 -5.95
C SER A 35 -3.52 -11.48 -5.43
N ALA A 36 -2.23 -11.61 -5.10
CA ALA A 36 -1.40 -10.47 -4.73
C ALA A 36 -1.17 -9.52 -5.92
N GLU A 37 -1.00 -10.06 -7.12
CA GLU A 37 -0.85 -9.27 -8.35
C GLU A 37 -2.10 -8.43 -8.63
N ALA A 38 -3.29 -9.04 -8.53
CA ALA A 38 -4.54 -8.31 -8.70
C ALA A 38 -4.70 -7.18 -7.66
N ALA A 39 -4.26 -7.43 -6.42
CA ALA A 39 -4.23 -6.39 -5.39
C ALA A 39 -3.23 -5.28 -5.71
N LEU A 40 -2.03 -5.62 -6.16
CA LEU A 40 -1.02 -4.65 -6.54
C LEU A 40 -1.50 -3.74 -7.68
N ASP A 41 -2.07 -4.34 -8.74
CA ASP A 41 -2.62 -3.60 -9.88
C ASP A 41 -3.69 -2.60 -9.42
N ARG A 42 -4.61 -3.05 -8.57
CA ARG A 42 -5.67 -2.20 -8.01
C ARG A 42 -5.13 -1.08 -7.12
N LEU A 43 -4.14 -1.36 -6.27
CA LEU A 43 -3.57 -0.37 -5.34
C LEU A 43 -2.71 0.68 -6.05
N CYS A 44 -2.24 0.39 -7.26
CA CYS A 44 -1.46 1.33 -8.09
C CYS A 44 -2.30 2.05 -9.17
N ASP A 45 -3.53 1.60 -9.45
CA ASP A 45 -4.43 2.23 -10.41
C ASP A 45 -4.95 3.60 -9.89
N PRO A 46 -4.67 4.73 -10.58
CA PRO A 46 -5.13 6.05 -10.16
C PRO A 46 -6.66 6.19 -10.12
N ALA A 47 -7.41 5.42 -10.92
CA ALA A 47 -8.87 5.49 -10.93
C ALA A 47 -9.51 4.85 -9.68
N SER A 48 -8.74 4.02 -8.97
CA SER A 48 -9.22 3.31 -7.79
C SER A 48 -9.13 4.13 -6.50
N GLU A 49 -8.32 5.20 -6.49
CA GLU A 49 -8.16 6.16 -5.37
C GLU A 49 -7.86 5.53 -3.99
N VAL A 50 -7.29 4.32 -4.00
CA VAL A 50 -6.90 3.57 -2.81
C VAL A 50 -5.46 3.06 -2.94
N SER A 51 -4.76 2.96 -1.82
CA SER A 51 -3.41 2.37 -1.73
C SER A 51 -3.17 1.78 -0.35
N ALA A 52 -2.07 1.03 -0.22
CA ALA A 52 -1.52 0.57 1.05
C ALA A 52 -0.02 0.85 1.09
N HIS A 53 0.56 0.99 2.29
CA HIS A 53 2.00 1.24 2.44
C HIS A 53 2.85 0.00 2.11
N TYR A 54 2.31 -1.19 2.34
CA TYR A 54 2.94 -2.47 2.04
C TYR A 54 1.88 -3.46 1.57
N LEU A 55 2.28 -4.34 0.64
CA LEU A 55 1.56 -5.55 0.27
C LEU A 55 2.51 -6.72 0.54
N ILE A 56 1.97 -7.79 1.13
CA ILE A 56 2.71 -9.00 1.52
C ILE A 56 2.08 -10.18 0.80
#